data_AF-Q5LRB5-F1
#
_entry.id   AF-Q5LRB5-F1
#
_cell.length_a   1.000
_cell.length_b   1.000
_cell.length_c   1.000
_cell.angle_alpha   90.00
_cell.angle_beta   90.00
_cell.angle_gamma   90.00
#
_symmetry.space_group_name_H-M   'P 1'
#
loop_
_entity.id
_entity.type
_entity.pdbx_description
1 polymer ?
#
loop_
_entity_poly.entity_id
_entity_poly.type
_entity_poly.pdbx_seq_one_letter_code
_entity_poly.pdbx_strand_id
1 'polypeptide(L)'
;MRIPDVKGRPMAVRTRPNILLIMADQMTPFMLEACGGTGARTRHLTRLAGRAVQFTNAYTPSPICVPARSCFMTGLYTSTTGCYDNGDPYHSFLPTFAHYLTNAGYETVLSGKMHFIGADQLHGFQRRLNPDIYPSGFLWSYPLPPDGDASFQAFDFTPQYLAENIGPGWSKELQYDEETQFRALEYLRHAPDTPWMLTVSFTNPHPPYVVPRPYWEMYKDADIPLPDYPADMDARYSEFDHALRRWHGLHQRGHEVRDPRNLIAMRRGFAALAHYVDDKIGALLEVLDETGQRDETVIIVTSDHGEMLGEKGLIQKRSLYEWSARIPLIIDLPGAAPGRVDTPVSLLDLPATLIELSGQTPVAPLEGRSLLGAVRGQELDTVPIVSEYHGEGIMRPSFMVRLGDWKYHYCHGSAPQLYNLARDPGEWHNRAGEPDLAETEARLDRVITGGSFDLERIAREVWERLPLKQVVNAAMQRNGTAWDYRPDPDSGRAYIRS
;
A
#
# COMPACT_ATOMS: atom_id res chain seq x y z
N MET A 1 -34.40 34.55 18.57
CA MET A 1 -32.97 34.50 18.20
C MET A 1 -32.92 33.98 16.78
N ARG A 2 -32.64 34.84 15.79
CA ARG A 2 -32.66 34.46 14.37
C ARG A 2 -31.38 33.70 14.05
N ILE A 3 -31.53 32.51 13.47
CA ILE A 3 -30.43 31.74 12.86
C ILE A 3 -29.82 32.64 11.77
N PRO A 4 -28.50 32.89 11.76
CA PRO A 4 -27.88 33.69 10.71
C PRO A 4 -27.99 32.95 9.37
N ASP A 5 -28.43 33.68 8.35
CA ASP A 5 -28.33 33.31 6.94
C ASP A 5 -26.90 32.87 6.60
N VAL A 6 -26.74 31.61 6.18
CA VAL A 6 -25.52 31.14 5.53
C VAL A 6 -25.50 31.75 4.12
N LYS A 7 -25.04 33.00 4.02
CA LYS A 7 -24.77 33.64 2.74
C LYS A 7 -23.65 32.85 2.06
N GLY A 8 -23.97 32.25 0.91
CA GLY A 8 -23.00 31.65 0.01
C GLY A 8 -21.84 32.60 -0.23
N ARG A 9 -20.67 32.22 0.29
CA ARG A 9 -19.41 32.90 -0.02
C ARG A 9 -19.13 32.66 -1.50
N PRO A 10 -18.72 33.68 -2.27
CA PRO A 10 -18.18 33.44 -3.60
C PRO A 10 -16.96 32.52 -3.45
N MET A 11 -16.96 31.37 -4.12
CA MET A 11 -15.83 30.44 -4.14
C MET A 11 -14.64 31.11 -4.84
N ALA A 12 -13.75 31.71 -4.05
CA ALA A 12 -12.42 32.04 -4.55
C ALA A 12 -11.65 30.72 -4.63
N VAL A 13 -11.33 30.28 -5.85
CA VAL A 13 -10.43 29.13 -6.05
C VAL A 13 -9.16 29.40 -5.26
N ARG A 14 -8.93 28.64 -4.18
CA ARG A 14 -7.68 28.75 -3.42
C ARG A 14 -6.53 28.45 -4.36
N THR A 15 -5.47 29.25 -4.29
CA THR A 15 -4.23 28.99 -5.03
C THR A 15 -3.54 27.69 -4.61
N ARG A 16 -3.92 27.14 -3.45
CA ARG A 16 -3.48 25.84 -2.90
C ARG A 16 -4.69 25.09 -2.34
N PRO A 17 -5.12 23.96 -2.95
CA PRO A 17 -6.26 23.20 -2.47
C PRO A 17 -5.91 22.46 -1.17
N ASN A 18 -6.92 22.02 -0.42
CA ASN A 18 -6.73 21.05 0.65
C ASN A 18 -6.42 19.67 0.07
N ILE A 19 -5.86 18.76 0.86
CA ILE A 19 -5.52 17.41 0.41
C ILE A 19 -6.05 16.38 1.41
N LEU A 20 -6.97 15.53 0.97
CA LEU A 20 -7.38 14.33 1.70
C LEU A 20 -6.76 13.11 1.01
N LEU A 21 -5.75 12.51 1.63
CA LEU A 21 -5.13 11.28 1.16
C LEU A 21 -5.66 10.11 1.98
N ILE A 22 -6.26 9.14 1.31
CA ILE A 22 -6.85 7.96 1.92
C ILE A 22 -6.06 6.73 1.46
N MET A 23 -5.55 5.97 2.41
CA MET A 23 -4.85 4.71 2.15
C MET A 23 -5.56 3.57 2.87
N ALA A 24 -5.82 2.47 2.17
CA ALA A 24 -6.27 1.22 2.76
C ALA A 24 -5.16 0.19 2.64
N ASP A 25 -4.76 -0.45 3.73
CA ASP A 25 -3.65 -1.41 3.71
C ASP A 25 -4.06 -2.71 2.98
N GLN A 26 -3.17 -3.22 2.13
CA GLN A 26 -3.36 -4.52 1.48
C GLN A 26 -4.65 -4.62 0.62
N MET A 27 -5.01 -3.55 -0.08
CA MET A 27 -6.24 -3.48 -0.87
C MET A 27 -5.95 -3.79 -2.35
N THR A 28 -6.39 -4.96 -2.83
CA THR A 28 -6.19 -5.39 -4.22
C THR A 28 -7.36 -4.98 -5.14
N PRO A 29 -7.09 -4.41 -6.33
CA PRO A 29 -8.14 -3.79 -7.14
C PRO A 29 -9.07 -4.80 -7.85
N PHE A 30 -8.63 -6.02 -8.18
CA PHE A 30 -9.46 -6.96 -8.95
C PHE A 30 -10.73 -7.41 -8.23
N MET A 31 -10.78 -7.25 -6.91
CA MET A 31 -11.96 -7.53 -6.10
C MET A 31 -12.91 -6.34 -6.00
N LEU A 32 -12.49 -5.11 -6.30
CA LEU A 32 -13.28 -3.91 -6.00
C LEU A 32 -14.20 -3.54 -7.17
N GLU A 33 -15.48 -3.30 -6.87
CA GLU A 33 -16.46 -2.76 -7.82
C GLU A 33 -15.96 -1.49 -8.52
N ALA A 34 -15.36 -0.56 -7.76
CA ALA A 34 -14.78 0.67 -8.27
C ALA A 34 -13.68 0.47 -9.32
N CYS A 35 -13.06 -0.72 -9.38
CA CYS A 35 -12.03 -1.09 -10.34
C CYS A 35 -12.53 -2.08 -11.42
N GLY A 36 -13.84 -2.34 -11.46
CA GLY A 36 -14.48 -3.29 -12.39
C GLY A 36 -14.52 -4.73 -11.89
N GLY A 37 -14.11 -4.99 -10.64
CA GLY A 37 -14.26 -6.30 -9.98
C GLY A 37 -15.68 -6.56 -9.51
N THR A 38 -16.00 -7.79 -9.15
CA THR A 38 -17.35 -8.20 -8.67
C THR A 38 -17.36 -8.71 -7.23
N GLY A 39 -16.19 -8.77 -6.57
CA GLY A 39 -16.06 -9.37 -5.24
C GLY A 39 -16.61 -8.48 -4.11
N ALA A 40 -16.15 -7.24 -4.03
CA ALA A 40 -16.45 -6.27 -2.98
C ALA A 40 -17.27 -5.10 -3.54
N ARG A 41 -18.41 -4.83 -2.91
CA ARG A 41 -19.25 -3.66 -3.17
C ARG A 41 -18.56 -2.42 -2.61
N THR A 42 -18.14 -1.53 -3.49
CA THR A 42 -17.40 -0.31 -3.14
C THR A 42 -18.06 0.91 -3.80
N ARG A 43 -19.31 1.18 -3.38
CA ARG A 43 -20.18 2.18 -4.01
C ARG A 43 -19.65 3.61 -3.87
N HIS A 44 -19.01 3.93 -2.74
CA HIS A 44 -18.49 5.28 -2.50
C HIS A 44 -17.24 5.53 -3.34
N LEU A 45 -16.35 4.55 -3.43
CA LEU A 45 -15.21 4.57 -4.35
C LEU A 45 -15.66 4.58 -5.82
N THR A 46 -16.71 3.84 -6.18
CA THR A 46 -17.27 3.85 -7.53
C THR A 46 -17.80 5.25 -7.89
N ARG A 47 -18.50 5.90 -6.96
CA ARG A 47 -18.96 7.29 -7.13
C ARG A 47 -17.80 8.27 -7.23
N LEU A 48 -16.74 8.08 -6.44
CA LEU A 48 -15.53 8.90 -6.51
C LEU A 48 -14.81 8.70 -7.85
N ALA A 49 -14.64 7.46 -8.30
CA ALA A 49 -14.01 7.14 -9.59
C ALA A 49 -14.76 7.78 -10.76
N GLY A 50 -16.10 7.84 -10.71
CA GLY A 50 -16.93 8.48 -11.75
C GLY A 50 -16.72 9.99 -11.93
N ARG A 51 -16.07 10.66 -10.97
CA ARG A 51 -15.72 12.10 -11.05
C ARG A 51 -14.22 12.39 -11.04
N ALA A 52 -13.39 11.36 -10.94
CA ALA A 52 -11.95 11.45 -10.73
C ALA A 52 -11.17 10.86 -11.92
N VAL A 53 -9.84 10.98 -11.88
CA VAL A 53 -8.96 10.23 -12.77
C VAL A 53 -8.58 8.91 -12.08
N GLN A 54 -8.90 7.79 -12.74
CA GLN A 54 -8.55 6.45 -12.29
C GLN A 54 -7.31 5.95 -13.03
N PHE A 55 -6.28 5.57 -12.27
CA PHE A 55 -5.09 4.92 -12.79
C PHE A 55 -5.24 3.41 -12.64
N THR A 56 -5.38 2.70 -13.76
CA THR A 56 -5.84 1.31 -13.73
C THR A 56 -4.69 0.34 -13.54
N ASN A 57 -3.48 0.75 -13.91
CA ASN A 57 -2.24 -0.01 -13.82
C ASN A 57 -1.27 0.68 -12.84
N ALA A 58 -1.72 0.92 -11.61
CA ALA A 58 -0.89 1.44 -10.53
C ALA A 58 -0.23 0.30 -9.73
N TYR A 59 1.07 0.41 -9.47
CA TYR A 59 1.85 -0.62 -8.78
C TYR A 59 2.57 -0.05 -7.55
N THR A 60 2.73 -0.89 -6.53
CA THR A 60 3.56 -0.58 -5.37
C THR A 60 5.06 -0.70 -5.71
N PRO A 61 5.92 0.21 -5.21
CA PRO A 61 7.37 0.09 -5.32
C PRO A 61 7.94 -1.03 -4.44
N SER A 62 7.16 -1.60 -3.52
CA SER A 62 7.55 -2.81 -2.80
C SER A 62 6.32 -3.57 -2.28
N PRO A 63 6.18 -4.87 -2.49
CA PRO A 63 4.97 -5.61 -2.12
C PRO A 63 4.92 -5.98 -0.62
N ILE A 64 5.23 -5.03 0.27
CA ILE A 64 5.22 -5.22 1.73
C ILE A 64 5.15 -3.86 2.47
N CYS A 65 4.52 -3.86 3.65
CA CYS A 65 4.04 -2.65 4.35
C CYS A 65 5.09 -1.53 4.56
N VAL A 66 6.12 -1.74 5.39
CA VAL A 66 7.08 -0.66 5.74
C VAL A 66 7.89 -0.20 4.53
N PRO A 67 8.45 -1.11 3.69
CA PRO A 67 9.14 -0.70 2.48
C PRO A 67 8.26 0.12 1.53
N ALA A 68 7.03 -0.33 1.23
CA ALA A 68 6.09 0.41 0.38
C ALA A 68 5.81 1.82 0.91
N ARG A 69 5.56 1.92 2.23
CA ARG A 69 5.24 3.19 2.90
C ARG A 69 6.46 4.10 3.00
N SER A 70 7.65 3.56 3.15
CA SER A 70 8.90 4.34 3.09
C SER A 70 9.10 4.97 1.71
N CYS A 71 8.85 4.21 0.65
CA CYS A 71 8.91 4.71 -0.72
C CYS A 71 7.82 5.75 -1.00
N PHE A 72 6.60 5.48 -0.52
CA PHE A 72 5.49 6.42 -0.61
C PHE A 72 5.74 7.72 0.15
N MET A 73 6.45 7.72 1.28
CA MET A 73 6.75 8.95 2.01
C MET A 73 7.85 9.76 1.34
N THR A 74 8.92 9.09 0.89
CA THR A 74 10.16 9.73 0.44
C THR A 74 10.21 9.99 -1.07
N GLY A 75 9.48 9.22 -1.88
CA GLY A 75 9.64 9.20 -3.34
C GLY A 75 10.93 8.50 -3.78
N LEU A 76 11.47 7.61 -2.95
CA LEU A 76 12.71 6.87 -3.17
C LEU A 76 12.48 5.37 -2.98
N TYR A 77 13.15 4.55 -3.78
CA TYR A 77 13.15 3.10 -3.74
C TYR A 77 13.78 2.55 -2.46
N THR A 78 13.51 1.27 -2.16
CA THR A 78 14.03 0.62 -0.95
C THR A 78 15.55 0.50 -0.97
N SER A 79 16.14 0.30 -2.15
CA SER A 79 17.59 0.35 -2.41
C SER A 79 18.21 1.68 -2.01
N THR A 80 17.44 2.77 -2.09
CA THR A 80 17.91 4.13 -1.81
C THR A 80 17.65 4.51 -0.35
N THR A 81 16.49 4.16 0.21
CA THR A 81 16.16 4.43 1.62
C THR A 81 16.86 3.49 2.59
N GLY A 82 17.28 2.31 2.11
CA GLY A 82 17.81 1.23 2.93
C GLY A 82 16.73 0.48 3.72
N CYS A 83 15.44 0.69 3.45
CA CYS A 83 14.32 0.07 4.15
C CYS A 83 13.82 -1.19 3.40
N TYR A 84 14.40 -2.37 3.70
CA TYR A 84 14.15 -3.59 2.93
C TYR A 84 13.05 -4.50 3.52
N ASP A 85 12.72 -4.36 4.80
CA ASP A 85 11.75 -5.20 5.50
C ASP A 85 10.89 -4.43 6.52
N ASN A 86 9.95 -5.15 7.16
CA ASN A 86 9.01 -4.59 8.14
C ASN A 86 9.63 -4.27 9.51
N GLY A 87 10.92 -4.53 9.72
CA GLY A 87 11.69 -4.16 10.89
C GLY A 87 12.81 -3.18 10.57
N ASP A 88 12.83 -2.59 9.37
CA ASP A 88 13.81 -1.60 8.96
C ASP A 88 13.31 -0.17 9.12
N PRO A 89 14.09 0.71 9.78
CA PRO A 89 13.84 2.13 9.72
C PRO A 89 14.32 2.71 8.38
N TYR A 90 13.78 3.86 8.00
CA TYR A 90 14.44 4.79 7.07
C TYR A 90 14.85 6.05 7.83
N HIS A 91 15.93 6.69 7.39
CA HIS A 91 16.59 7.73 8.17
C HIS A 91 15.75 9.02 8.23
N SER A 92 15.54 9.61 9.40
CA SER A 92 14.76 10.86 9.60
C SER A 92 15.27 12.09 8.85
N PHE A 93 16.54 12.05 8.38
CA PHE A 93 17.11 13.09 7.52
C PHE A 93 16.55 13.06 6.09
N LEU A 94 15.99 11.94 5.64
CA LEU A 94 15.41 11.84 4.31
C LEU A 94 14.13 12.67 4.25
N PRO A 95 14.06 13.71 3.38
CA PRO A 95 12.84 14.48 3.23
C PRO A 95 11.70 13.62 2.69
N THR A 96 10.49 13.94 3.14
CA THR A 96 9.24 13.29 2.69
C THR A 96 8.31 14.33 2.08
N PHE A 97 7.28 13.90 1.36
CA PHE A 97 6.27 14.85 0.84
C PHE A 97 5.65 15.70 1.96
N ALA A 98 5.53 15.16 3.18
CA ALA A 98 4.98 15.87 4.33
C ALA A 98 5.88 17.06 4.74
N HIS A 99 7.20 16.90 4.72
CA HIS A 99 8.13 18.02 4.96
C HIS A 99 7.95 19.15 3.94
N TYR A 100 7.85 18.82 2.65
CA TYR A 100 7.67 19.82 1.59
C TYR A 100 6.32 20.53 1.71
N LEU A 101 5.23 19.79 1.97
CA LEU A 101 3.92 20.39 2.19
C LEU A 101 3.89 21.30 3.43
N THR A 102 4.51 20.88 4.53
CA THR A 102 4.68 21.71 5.73
C THR A 102 5.44 23.00 5.40
N ASN A 103 6.53 22.92 4.62
CA ASN A 103 7.28 24.09 4.16
C ASN A 103 6.47 24.99 3.21
N ALA A 104 5.52 24.42 2.48
CA ALA A 104 4.54 25.15 1.68
C ALA A 104 3.39 25.74 2.51
N GLY A 105 3.41 25.61 3.84
CA GLY A 105 2.42 26.18 4.75
C GLY A 105 1.16 25.34 4.91
N TYR A 106 1.19 24.06 4.55
CA TYR A 106 0.10 23.13 4.89
C TYR A 106 0.22 22.69 6.36
N GLU A 107 -0.91 22.56 7.05
CA GLU A 107 -0.95 21.71 8.24
C GLU A 107 -0.97 20.24 7.78
N THR A 108 0.09 19.48 8.08
CA THR A 108 0.20 18.07 7.67
C THR A 108 -0.15 17.15 8.82
N VAL A 109 -1.20 16.35 8.64
CA VAL A 109 -1.80 15.52 9.69
C VAL A 109 -1.92 14.08 9.23
N LEU A 110 -1.52 13.14 10.08
CA LEU A 110 -1.70 11.70 9.90
C LEU A 110 -2.73 11.16 10.90
N SER A 111 -3.78 10.50 10.40
CA SER A 111 -4.63 9.62 11.18
C SER A 111 -4.44 8.20 10.68
N GLY A 112 -4.10 7.28 11.57
CA GLY A 112 -3.94 5.87 11.25
C GLY A 112 -2.50 5.45 10.97
N LYS A 113 -2.41 4.37 10.19
CA LYS A 113 -1.20 3.57 10.01
C LYS A 113 -0.21 4.27 9.08
N MET A 114 1.06 4.24 9.42
CA MET A 114 2.12 4.43 8.43
C MET A 114 3.28 3.47 8.62
N HIS A 115 3.22 2.67 9.68
CA HIS A 115 4.16 1.61 10.01
C HIS A 115 5.60 2.12 10.07
N PHE A 116 5.80 3.28 10.70
CA PHE A 116 7.14 3.83 10.89
C PHE A 116 7.92 2.99 11.88
N ILE A 117 9.10 2.54 11.46
CA ILE A 117 10.05 1.84 12.32
C ILE A 117 11.13 2.83 12.75
N GLY A 118 11.47 2.81 14.03
CA GLY A 118 12.42 3.75 14.63
C GLY A 118 11.75 4.81 15.51
N ALA A 119 12.59 5.67 16.08
CA ALA A 119 12.16 6.68 17.05
C ALA A 119 11.35 7.84 16.46
N ASP A 120 11.54 8.14 15.18
CA ASP A 120 10.76 9.17 14.50
C ASP A 120 9.45 8.57 13.99
N GLN A 121 8.35 9.03 14.57
CA GLN A 121 7.01 8.57 14.24
C GLN A 121 6.19 9.64 13.50
N LEU A 122 6.84 10.71 13.05
CA LEU A 122 6.22 11.83 12.36
C LEU A 122 6.73 11.97 10.93
N HIS A 123 8.04 11.81 10.69
CA HIS A 123 8.66 11.90 9.37
C HIS A 123 8.11 13.07 8.51
N GLY A 124 7.97 14.25 9.14
CA GLY A 124 7.52 15.49 8.50
C GLY A 124 6.04 15.83 8.69
N PHE A 125 5.21 14.90 9.17
CA PHE A 125 3.87 15.24 9.63
C PHE A 125 3.95 16.14 10.87
N GLN A 126 3.22 17.24 10.85
CA GLN A 126 3.12 18.14 12.00
C GLN A 126 2.39 17.48 13.17
N ARG A 127 1.37 16.66 12.87
CA ARG A 127 0.56 15.97 13.88
C ARG A 127 0.24 14.55 13.46
N ARG A 128 0.12 13.67 14.45
CA ARG A 128 -0.42 12.32 14.29
C ARG A 128 -1.54 12.11 15.32
N LEU A 129 -2.72 11.68 14.87
CA LEU A 129 -3.95 11.71 15.67
C LEU A 129 -4.16 10.47 16.53
N ASN A 130 -3.57 9.34 16.13
CA ASN A 130 -3.61 8.08 16.87
C ASN A 130 -2.27 7.34 16.70
N PRO A 131 -1.92 6.42 17.62
CA PRO A 131 -0.70 5.60 17.52
C PRO A 131 -0.67 4.78 16.23
N ASP A 132 0.46 4.15 15.92
CA ASP A 132 0.44 3.07 14.93
C ASP A 132 -0.24 1.82 15.52
N ILE A 133 -0.86 1.00 14.67
CA ILE A 133 -1.38 -0.32 15.08
C ILE A 133 -0.23 -1.29 15.32
N TYR A 134 0.88 -1.10 14.61
CA TYR A 134 2.02 -2.00 14.59
C TYR A 134 3.23 -1.47 15.35
N PRO A 135 4.11 -2.36 15.84
CA PRO A 135 5.25 -1.96 16.66
C PRO A 135 6.22 -1.08 15.88
N SER A 136 6.81 -0.10 16.58
CA SER A 136 7.84 0.79 16.05
C SER A 136 9.28 0.26 16.18
N GLY A 137 9.47 -0.87 16.86
CA GLY A 137 10.79 -1.51 17.07
C GLY A 137 11.20 -2.43 15.92
N PHE A 138 12.43 -2.95 15.96
CA PHE A 138 12.99 -3.80 14.90
C PHE A 138 12.56 -5.27 15.01
N LEU A 139 11.30 -5.52 15.36
CA LEU A 139 10.80 -6.85 15.75
C LEU A 139 10.47 -7.76 14.56
N TRP A 140 9.95 -7.20 13.47
CA TRP A 140 9.53 -7.96 12.28
C TRP A 140 10.64 -8.09 11.25
N SER A 141 11.78 -8.54 11.77
CA SER A 141 12.96 -8.89 11.00
C SER A 141 13.12 -10.40 10.98
N TYR A 142 13.94 -10.89 10.04
CA TYR A 142 14.14 -12.33 9.86
C TYR A 142 14.64 -13.01 11.13
N PRO A 143 14.04 -14.13 11.56
CA PRO A 143 14.80 -15.11 12.29
C PRO A 143 15.95 -15.59 11.40
N LEU A 144 17.16 -15.72 11.95
CA LEU A 144 18.29 -16.31 11.23
C LEU A 144 17.96 -17.78 10.96
N PRO A 145 17.87 -18.23 9.69
CA PRO A 145 17.70 -19.64 9.40
C PRO A 145 18.91 -20.42 9.93
N PRO A 146 18.73 -21.62 10.53
CA PRO A 146 19.84 -22.48 10.87
C PRO A 146 20.65 -22.86 9.63
N ASP A 147 21.98 -22.91 9.75
CA ASP A 147 22.86 -23.28 8.64
C ASP A 147 22.49 -24.65 8.06
N GLY A 148 22.21 -24.67 6.75
CA GLY A 148 21.93 -25.91 5.99
C GLY A 148 20.53 -26.51 6.17
N ASP A 149 19.60 -25.82 6.85
CA ASP A 149 18.24 -26.33 7.04
C ASP A 149 17.29 -25.93 5.91
N ALA A 150 17.16 -26.81 4.90
CA ALA A 150 16.23 -26.63 3.79
C ALA A 150 14.74 -26.73 4.20
N SER A 151 14.44 -27.16 5.43
CA SER A 151 13.09 -27.27 5.99
C SER A 151 12.71 -26.11 6.90
N PHE A 152 13.60 -25.12 7.08
CA PHE A 152 13.35 -23.98 7.94
C PHE A 152 12.09 -23.22 7.52
N GLN A 153 11.15 -23.13 8.45
CA GLN A 153 9.93 -22.35 8.33
C GLN A 153 9.98 -21.20 9.33
N ALA A 154 10.09 -19.97 8.83
CA ALA A 154 10.10 -18.79 9.68
C ALA A 154 8.72 -18.46 10.24
N PHE A 155 7.69 -18.47 9.37
CA PHE A 155 6.33 -18.12 9.73
C PHE A 155 5.34 -19.12 9.11
N ASP A 156 4.21 -19.35 9.80
CA ASP A 156 3.03 -19.98 9.20
C ASP A 156 1.91 -18.94 9.11
N PHE A 157 1.68 -18.43 7.90
CA PHE A 157 0.58 -17.49 7.67
C PHE A 157 -0.70 -18.18 7.22
N THR A 158 -0.65 -19.47 6.88
CA THR A 158 -1.81 -20.22 6.38
C THR A 158 -3.02 -20.20 7.33
N PRO A 159 -2.88 -20.24 8.68
CA PRO A 159 -4.04 -20.22 9.57
C PRO A 159 -4.94 -19.00 9.40
N GLN A 160 -4.40 -17.83 9.02
CA GLN A 160 -5.19 -16.61 8.83
C GLN A 160 -6.16 -16.69 7.64
N TYR A 161 -5.98 -17.69 6.77
CA TYR A 161 -6.71 -17.87 5.52
C TYR A 161 -7.62 -19.12 5.52
N LEU A 162 -7.73 -19.81 6.66
CA LEU A 162 -8.61 -20.97 6.81
C LEU A 162 -10.00 -20.53 7.28
N ALA A 163 -11.04 -21.14 6.73
CA ALA A 163 -12.43 -20.78 6.97
C ALA A 163 -12.85 -20.85 8.45
N GLU A 164 -12.18 -21.69 9.25
CA GLU A 164 -12.41 -21.78 10.70
C GLU A 164 -11.94 -20.56 11.49
N ASN A 165 -11.00 -19.78 10.94
CA ASN A 165 -10.45 -18.57 11.55
C ASN A 165 -10.99 -17.27 10.94
N ILE A 166 -11.93 -17.38 9.99
CA ILE A 166 -12.51 -16.27 9.26
C ILE A 166 -14.00 -16.19 9.58
N GLY A 167 -14.49 -14.99 9.88
CA GLY A 167 -15.91 -14.82 10.14
C GLY A 167 -16.27 -13.56 10.91
N PRO A 168 -17.51 -13.50 11.44
CA PRO A 168 -17.99 -12.31 12.11
C PRO A 168 -17.34 -12.16 13.49
N GLY A 169 -16.87 -10.97 13.82
CA GLY A 169 -16.28 -10.69 15.12
C GLY A 169 -15.82 -9.24 15.27
N TRP A 170 -14.98 -9.01 16.29
CA TRP A 170 -14.35 -7.73 16.56
C TRP A 170 -12.86 -7.94 16.81
N SER A 171 -12.01 -7.20 16.10
CA SER A 171 -10.55 -7.31 16.18
C SER A 171 -9.92 -5.99 16.60
N LYS A 172 -8.60 -6.02 16.87
CA LYS A 172 -7.84 -4.80 17.16
C LYS A 172 -7.72 -3.91 15.93
N GLU A 173 -7.68 -4.52 14.76
CA GLU A 173 -7.66 -3.88 13.44
C GLU A 173 -8.95 -3.07 13.21
N LEU A 174 -10.10 -3.64 13.54
CA LEU A 174 -11.39 -2.94 13.48
C LEU A 174 -11.44 -1.79 14.50
N GLN A 175 -11.03 -2.04 15.75
CA GLN A 175 -10.95 -0.98 16.77
C GLN A 175 -10.06 0.19 16.31
N TYR A 176 -8.93 -0.12 15.69
CA TYR A 176 -7.99 0.86 15.18
C TYR A 176 -8.58 1.70 14.04
N ASP A 177 -9.29 1.08 13.11
CA ASP A 177 -9.93 1.79 12.00
C ASP A 177 -11.15 2.62 12.45
N GLU A 178 -11.88 2.19 13.49
CA GLU A 178 -12.88 3.04 14.14
C GLU A 178 -12.26 4.30 14.75
N GLU A 179 -11.17 4.18 15.52
CA GLU A 179 -10.50 5.35 16.08
C GLU A 179 -9.92 6.25 14.98
N THR A 180 -9.24 5.66 13.99
CA THR A 180 -8.67 6.38 12.84
C THR A 180 -9.74 7.19 12.12
N GLN A 181 -10.90 6.57 11.83
CA GLN A 181 -11.99 7.29 11.18
C GLN A 181 -12.56 8.39 12.08
N PHE A 182 -12.81 8.09 13.35
CA PHE A 182 -13.38 9.06 14.28
C PHE A 182 -12.50 10.32 14.38
N ARG A 183 -11.18 10.14 14.53
CA ARG A 183 -10.20 11.24 14.60
C ARG A 183 -10.13 12.04 13.29
N ALA A 184 -10.18 11.37 12.16
CA ALA A 184 -10.22 12.02 10.86
C ALA A 184 -11.49 12.87 10.67
N LEU A 185 -12.66 12.33 11.02
CA LEU A 185 -13.95 13.06 10.95
C LEU A 185 -13.96 14.26 11.90
N GLU A 186 -13.40 14.11 13.11
CA GLU A 186 -13.21 15.21 14.07
C GLU A 186 -12.32 16.31 13.47
N TYR A 187 -11.17 15.95 12.88
CA TYR A 187 -10.29 16.90 12.21
C TYR A 187 -11.00 17.65 11.08
N LEU A 188 -11.66 16.94 10.15
CA LEU A 188 -12.29 17.56 8.97
C LEU A 188 -13.38 18.58 9.35
N ARG A 189 -14.13 18.35 10.44
CA ARG A 189 -15.15 19.29 10.96
C ARG A 189 -14.55 20.54 11.60
N HIS A 190 -13.28 20.46 12.01
CA HIS A 190 -12.54 21.54 12.68
C HIS A 190 -11.30 21.98 11.89
N ALA A 191 -11.27 21.67 10.59
CA ALA A 191 -10.13 21.95 9.74
C ALA A 191 -9.85 23.45 9.70
N PRO A 192 -8.58 23.87 9.64
CA PRO A 192 -8.23 25.28 9.68
C PRO A 192 -8.61 25.99 8.37
N ASP A 193 -8.69 27.32 8.45
CA ASP A 193 -8.80 28.17 7.26
C ASP A 193 -7.49 28.19 6.44
N THR A 194 -6.36 27.65 6.91
CA THR A 194 -5.15 27.46 6.10
C THR A 194 -5.24 26.17 5.29
N PRO A 195 -4.48 26.02 4.19
CA PRO A 195 -4.38 24.74 3.49
C PRO A 195 -3.96 23.63 4.46
N TRP A 196 -4.57 22.46 4.31
CA TRP A 196 -4.27 21.30 5.14
C TRP A 196 -4.11 20.04 4.29
N MET A 197 -3.30 19.12 4.79
CA MET A 197 -3.22 17.76 4.29
C MET A 197 -3.58 16.80 5.42
N LEU A 198 -4.64 16.01 5.23
CA LEU A 198 -4.98 14.90 6.10
C LEU A 198 -4.71 13.58 5.37
N THR A 199 -3.77 12.79 5.90
CA THR A 199 -3.61 11.38 5.53
C THR A 199 -4.46 10.53 6.46
N VAL A 200 -5.45 9.80 5.93
CA VAL A 200 -6.24 8.80 6.66
C VAL A 200 -5.84 7.43 6.16
N SER A 201 -5.13 6.66 6.98
CA SER A 201 -4.62 5.35 6.58
C SER A 201 -5.21 4.23 7.43
N PHE A 202 -6.15 3.50 6.85
CA PHE A 202 -6.79 2.33 7.45
C PHE A 202 -5.90 1.10 7.38
N THR A 203 -6.08 0.18 8.34
CA THR A 203 -5.42 -1.12 8.34
C THR A 203 -6.22 -2.18 7.61
N ASN A 204 -7.54 -2.09 7.52
CA ASN A 204 -8.32 -3.03 6.72
C ASN A 204 -8.20 -2.68 5.22
N PRO A 205 -8.35 -3.66 4.30
CA PRO A 205 -8.74 -5.05 4.50
C PRO A 205 -7.60 -6.05 4.79
N HIS A 206 -6.45 -5.62 5.32
CA HIS A 206 -5.40 -6.54 5.78
C HIS A 206 -5.96 -7.60 6.77
N PRO A 207 -5.51 -8.87 6.70
CA PRO A 207 -5.92 -9.95 7.61
C PRO A 207 -5.49 -9.67 9.06
N PRO A 208 -6.11 -10.28 10.07
CA PRO A 208 -7.06 -11.39 9.98
C PRO A 208 -8.45 -10.97 9.47
N TYR A 209 -9.13 -11.85 8.74
CA TYR A 209 -10.48 -11.58 8.23
C TYR A 209 -11.57 -11.79 9.29
N VAL A 210 -11.48 -10.98 10.35
CA VAL A 210 -12.51 -10.83 11.38
C VAL A 210 -13.37 -9.64 11.00
N VAL A 211 -14.63 -9.89 10.69
CA VAL A 211 -15.50 -8.92 10.00
C VAL A 211 -16.63 -8.46 10.92
N PRO A 212 -17.02 -7.18 10.97
CA PRO A 212 -18.20 -6.80 11.73
C PRO A 212 -19.45 -7.49 11.16
N ARG A 213 -20.28 -8.04 12.05
CA ARG A 213 -21.41 -8.91 11.67
C ARG A 213 -22.30 -8.33 10.55
N PRO A 214 -22.69 -7.04 10.55
CA PRO A 214 -23.51 -6.49 9.46
C PRO A 214 -22.89 -6.69 8.07
N TYR A 215 -21.59 -6.41 7.91
CA TYR A 215 -20.89 -6.61 6.65
C TYR A 215 -20.76 -8.09 6.31
N TRP A 216 -20.43 -8.94 7.29
CA TRP A 216 -20.36 -10.39 7.05
C TRP A 216 -21.66 -10.96 6.50
N GLU A 217 -22.80 -10.55 7.06
CA GLU A 217 -24.13 -11.02 6.63
C GLU A 217 -24.51 -10.52 5.22
N MET A 218 -24.04 -9.33 4.80
CA MET A 218 -24.28 -8.83 3.43
C MET A 218 -23.67 -9.74 2.35
N TYR A 219 -22.61 -10.48 2.68
CA TYR A 219 -21.89 -11.36 1.77
C TYR A 219 -22.19 -12.85 1.97
N LYS A 220 -23.22 -13.21 2.75
CA LYS A 220 -23.53 -14.62 3.04
C LYS A 220 -23.85 -15.47 1.81
N ASP A 221 -24.52 -14.87 0.84
CA ASP A 221 -24.95 -15.48 -0.42
C ASP A 221 -24.29 -14.76 -1.62
N ALA A 222 -23.20 -14.02 -1.39
CA ALA A 222 -22.51 -13.33 -2.47
C ALA A 222 -21.81 -14.33 -3.39
N ASP A 223 -21.91 -14.08 -4.70
CA ASP A 223 -21.14 -14.81 -5.71
C ASP A 223 -19.71 -14.29 -5.71
N ILE A 224 -18.83 -14.98 -5.00
CA ILE A 224 -17.44 -14.59 -4.82
C ILE A 224 -16.59 -15.24 -5.92
N PRO A 225 -15.90 -14.46 -6.78
CA PRO A 225 -15.07 -15.03 -7.83
C PRO A 225 -13.94 -15.85 -7.21
N LEU A 226 -13.69 -17.05 -7.75
CA LEU A 226 -12.61 -17.94 -7.32
C LEU A 226 -11.50 -18.01 -8.37
N PRO A 227 -10.23 -18.24 -7.96
CA PRO A 227 -9.14 -18.39 -8.90
C PRO A 227 -9.28 -19.71 -9.68
N ASP A 228 -8.87 -19.70 -10.94
CA ASP A 228 -8.71 -20.92 -11.74
C ASP A 228 -7.24 -21.36 -11.76
N TYR A 229 -7.01 -22.65 -11.59
CA TYR A 229 -5.67 -23.21 -11.47
C TYR A 229 -5.38 -24.17 -12.62
N PRO A 230 -4.33 -23.91 -13.44
CA PRO A 230 -3.84 -24.90 -14.38
C PRO A 230 -3.45 -26.20 -13.66
N ALA A 231 -3.73 -27.35 -14.29
CA ALA A 231 -3.43 -28.66 -13.72
C ALA A 231 -1.93 -28.87 -13.41
N ASP A 232 -1.06 -28.18 -14.15
CA ASP A 232 0.39 -28.21 -14.01
C ASP A 232 0.95 -26.98 -13.26
N MET A 233 0.11 -26.21 -12.56
CA MET A 233 0.52 -25.02 -11.80
C MET A 233 1.73 -25.27 -10.90
N ASP A 234 1.77 -26.38 -10.16
CA ASP A 234 2.86 -26.68 -9.24
C ASP A 234 4.22 -26.86 -9.95
N ALA A 235 4.23 -27.27 -11.22
CA ALA A 235 5.44 -27.39 -12.04
C ALA A 235 5.89 -26.05 -12.66
N ARG A 236 5.05 -25.01 -12.60
CA ARG A 236 5.34 -23.68 -13.17
C ARG A 236 5.98 -22.71 -12.17
N TYR A 237 6.07 -23.07 -10.89
CA TYR A 237 6.68 -22.22 -9.89
C TYR A 237 8.17 -22.08 -10.10
N SER A 238 8.66 -20.84 -9.99
CA SER A 238 10.08 -20.53 -9.98
C SER A 238 10.73 -20.83 -8.63
N GLU A 239 12.05 -20.72 -8.57
CA GLU A 239 12.80 -20.78 -7.31
C GLU A 239 12.35 -19.69 -6.31
N PHE A 240 12.06 -18.49 -6.81
CA PHE A 240 11.49 -17.39 -6.01
C PHE A 240 10.15 -17.81 -5.40
N ASP A 241 9.27 -18.41 -6.21
CA ASP A 241 7.94 -18.84 -5.75
C ASP A 241 8.04 -19.94 -4.70
N HIS A 242 8.93 -20.91 -4.91
CA HIS A 242 9.16 -21.96 -3.92
C HIS A 242 9.70 -21.40 -2.60
N ALA A 243 10.61 -20.42 -2.65
CA ALA A 243 11.13 -19.75 -1.47
C ALA A 243 10.02 -18.99 -0.71
N LEU A 244 9.20 -18.23 -1.42
CA LEU A 244 8.05 -17.52 -0.85
C LEU A 244 7.03 -18.50 -0.24
N ARG A 245 6.72 -19.60 -0.95
CA ARG A 245 5.82 -20.64 -0.46
C ARG A 245 6.34 -21.33 0.80
N ARG A 246 7.66 -21.53 0.94
CA ARG A 246 8.26 -22.01 2.19
C ARG A 246 8.04 -21.02 3.32
N TRP A 247 8.32 -19.73 3.06
CA TRP A 247 8.17 -18.66 4.04
C TRP A 247 6.75 -18.52 4.59
N HIS A 248 5.72 -18.77 3.77
CA HIS A 248 4.32 -18.65 4.18
C HIS A 248 3.72 -19.95 4.74
N GLY A 249 4.45 -21.07 4.75
CA GLY A 249 3.93 -22.40 5.11
C GLY A 249 3.15 -23.11 3.98
N LEU A 250 3.02 -22.48 2.80
CA LEU A 250 2.27 -23.00 1.65
C LEU A 250 2.90 -24.24 0.98
N HIS A 251 4.18 -24.49 1.22
CA HIS A 251 4.84 -25.71 0.73
C HIS A 251 4.28 -26.97 1.39
N GLN A 252 3.81 -26.88 2.65
CA GLN A 252 3.17 -27.98 3.39
C GLN A 252 1.64 -27.87 3.31
N ARG A 253 1.12 -26.65 3.52
CA ARG A 253 -0.31 -26.39 3.77
C ARG A 253 -1.02 -25.66 2.63
N GLY A 254 -0.36 -25.51 1.47
CA GLY A 254 -0.95 -24.82 0.31
C GLY A 254 -2.21 -25.49 -0.23
N HIS A 255 -2.34 -26.81 -0.06
CA HIS A 255 -3.56 -27.53 -0.42
C HIS A 255 -4.77 -27.12 0.44
N GLU A 256 -4.56 -26.77 1.71
CA GLU A 256 -5.62 -26.26 2.58
C GLU A 256 -6.10 -24.88 2.09
N VAL A 257 -5.17 -23.98 1.73
CA VAL A 257 -5.53 -22.66 1.18
C VAL A 257 -6.32 -22.78 -0.12
N ARG A 258 -5.95 -23.75 -0.98
CA ARG A 258 -6.63 -24.01 -2.26
C ARG A 258 -7.97 -24.73 -2.11
N ASP A 259 -8.32 -25.20 -0.92
CA ASP A 259 -9.64 -25.79 -0.67
C ASP A 259 -10.74 -24.77 -0.97
N PRO A 260 -11.77 -25.12 -1.76
CA PRO A 260 -12.82 -24.18 -2.15
C PRO A 260 -13.51 -23.49 -0.96
N ARG A 261 -13.68 -24.17 0.18
CA ARG A 261 -14.28 -23.59 1.38
C ARG A 261 -13.40 -22.48 1.95
N ASN A 262 -12.08 -22.69 1.98
CA ASN A 262 -11.11 -21.71 2.48
C ASN A 262 -10.97 -20.53 1.51
N LEU A 263 -10.94 -20.78 0.19
CA LEU A 263 -10.93 -19.72 -0.83
C LEU A 263 -12.17 -18.81 -0.74
N ILE A 264 -13.37 -19.40 -0.62
CA ILE A 264 -14.62 -18.66 -0.46
C ILE A 264 -14.57 -17.83 0.82
N ALA A 265 -14.18 -18.42 1.95
CA ALA A 265 -14.11 -17.72 3.23
C ALA A 265 -13.12 -16.54 3.19
N MET A 266 -11.90 -16.76 2.68
CA MET A 266 -10.87 -15.73 2.49
C MET A 266 -11.38 -14.57 1.64
N ARG A 267 -11.87 -14.84 0.44
CA ARG A 267 -12.32 -13.79 -0.49
C ARG A 267 -13.58 -13.07 0.00
N ARG A 268 -14.50 -13.78 0.66
CA ARG A 268 -15.65 -13.18 1.35
C ARG A 268 -15.20 -12.25 2.48
N GLY A 269 -14.26 -12.69 3.30
CA GLY A 269 -13.70 -11.92 4.40
C GLY A 269 -13.07 -10.62 3.91
N PHE A 270 -12.21 -10.72 2.90
CA PHE A 270 -11.64 -9.56 2.20
C PHE A 270 -12.74 -8.63 1.65
N ALA A 271 -13.69 -9.17 0.90
CA ALA A 271 -14.74 -8.36 0.26
C ALA A 271 -15.60 -7.60 1.28
N ALA A 272 -15.92 -8.23 2.40
CA ALA A 272 -16.67 -7.61 3.48
C ALA A 272 -15.88 -6.50 4.20
N LEU A 273 -14.57 -6.68 4.41
CA LEU A 273 -13.72 -5.64 4.98
C LEU A 273 -13.45 -4.49 4.00
N ALA A 274 -13.30 -4.77 2.71
CA ALA A 274 -13.17 -3.75 1.68
C ALA A 274 -14.44 -2.88 1.61
N HIS A 275 -15.63 -3.48 1.73
CA HIS A 275 -16.89 -2.72 1.85
C HIS A 275 -16.96 -1.91 3.15
N TYR A 276 -16.50 -2.47 4.27
CA TYR A 276 -16.38 -1.72 5.52
C TYR A 276 -15.51 -0.47 5.36
N VAL A 277 -14.36 -0.59 4.70
CA VAL A 277 -13.48 0.55 4.40
C VAL A 277 -14.15 1.54 3.45
N ASP A 278 -14.85 1.07 2.41
CA ASP A 278 -15.59 1.93 1.48
C ASP A 278 -16.65 2.79 2.19
N ASP A 279 -17.40 2.21 3.13
CA ASP A 279 -18.37 2.96 3.94
C ASP A 279 -17.67 4.02 4.82
N LYS A 280 -16.46 3.73 5.32
CA LYS A 280 -15.68 4.73 6.06
C LYS A 280 -15.23 5.89 5.19
N ILE A 281 -14.80 5.58 3.97
CA ILE A 281 -14.44 6.58 2.96
C ILE A 281 -15.65 7.44 2.64
N GLY A 282 -16.82 6.83 2.43
CA GLY A 282 -18.08 7.54 2.23
C GLY A 282 -18.34 8.60 3.29
N ALA A 283 -18.20 8.26 4.57
CA ALA A 283 -18.40 9.22 5.66
C ALA A 283 -17.38 10.39 5.65
N LEU A 284 -16.12 10.16 5.26
CA LEU A 284 -15.14 11.25 5.11
C LEU A 284 -15.54 12.20 3.99
N LEU A 285 -16.00 11.65 2.86
CA LEU A 285 -16.48 12.43 1.72
C LEU A 285 -17.75 13.22 2.06
N GLU A 286 -18.68 12.62 2.78
CA GLU A 286 -19.91 13.26 3.26
C GLU A 286 -19.58 14.46 4.17
N VAL A 287 -18.61 14.37 5.08
CA VAL A 287 -18.19 15.51 5.90
C VAL A 287 -17.60 16.65 5.05
N LEU A 288 -16.84 16.34 4.00
CA LEU A 288 -16.36 17.37 3.07
C LEU A 288 -17.52 18.07 2.34
N ASP A 289 -18.55 17.32 1.95
CA ASP A 289 -19.77 17.86 1.34
C ASP A 289 -20.55 18.75 2.34
N GLU A 290 -20.77 18.27 3.57
CA GLU A 290 -21.48 18.99 4.65
C GLU A 290 -20.80 20.30 5.05
N THR A 291 -19.45 20.30 5.05
CA THR A 291 -18.65 21.47 5.43
C THR A 291 -18.35 22.39 4.25
N GLY A 292 -18.80 22.05 3.03
CA GLY A 292 -18.56 22.84 1.82
C GLY A 292 -17.10 22.84 1.36
N GLN A 293 -16.27 21.91 1.83
CA GLN A 293 -14.84 21.80 1.49
C GLN A 293 -14.59 20.92 0.26
N ARG A 294 -15.61 20.22 -0.23
CA ARG A 294 -15.49 19.20 -1.29
C ARG A 294 -14.83 19.72 -2.57
N ASP A 295 -15.22 20.90 -3.03
CA ASP A 295 -14.77 21.49 -4.29
C ASP A 295 -13.45 22.28 -4.13
N GLU A 296 -12.89 22.32 -2.92
CA GLU A 296 -11.58 22.90 -2.61
C GLU A 296 -10.54 21.84 -2.21
N THR A 297 -10.90 20.56 -2.24
CA THR A 297 -10.08 19.46 -1.72
C THR A 297 -9.70 18.47 -2.82
N VAL A 298 -8.40 18.22 -2.97
CA VAL A 298 -7.87 17.09 -3.74
C VAL A 298 -8.06 15.82 -2.92
N ILE A 299 -8.65 14.78 -3.52
CA ILE A 299 -8.84 13.48 -2.87
C ILE A 299 -8.03 12.43 -3.59
N ILE A 300 -7.19 11.73 -2.85
CA ILE A 300 -6.38 10.62 -3.36
C ILE A 300 -6.80 9.37 -2.60
N VAL A 301 -7.16 8.30 -3.31
CA VAL A 301 -7.38 6.97 -2.71
C VAL A 301 -6.38 5.99 -3.28
N THR A 302 -5.66 5.28 -2.40
CA THR A 302 -4.67 4.29 -2.80
C THR A 302 -4.52 3.14 -1.79
N SER A 303 -3.57 2.24 -2.03
CA SER A 303 -3.10 1.21 -1.12
C SER A 303 -1.57 1.17 -1.08
N ASP A 304 -0.99 0.61 -0.02
CA ASP A 304 0.46 0.41 0.07
C ASP A 304 0.92 -0.78 -0.78
N HIS A 305 0.18 -1.87 -0.79
CA HIS A 305 0.39 -3.02 -1.66
C HIS A 305 -0.91 -3.82 -1.87
N GLY A 306 -0.87 -4.81 -2.75
CA GLY A 306 -2.01 -5.69 -3.00
C GLY A 306 -2.07 -6.91 -2.09
N GLU A 307 -2.88 -7.88 -2.50
CA GLU A 307 -3.11 -9.18 -1.87
C GLU A 307 -3.38 -10.24 -2.94
N MET A 308 -2.78 -11.42 -2.78
CA MET A 308 -2.93 -12.53 -3.71
C MET A 308 -4.31 -13.21 -3.63
N LEU A 309 -4.95 -13.29 -2.45
CA LEU A 309 -6.28 -13.90 -2.25
C LEU A 309 -6.45 -15.28 -2.94
N GLY A 310 -5.42 -16.13 -2.86
CA GLY A 310 -5.42 -17.45 -3.48
C GLY A 310 -5.03 -17.46 -4.96
N GLU A 311 -4.90 -16.31 -5.62
CA GLU A 311 -4.35 -16.27 -6.98
C GLU A 311 -3.00 -16.95 -7.03
N LYS A 312 -2.80 -17.82 -8.02
CA LYS A 312 -1.63 -18.70 -8.13
C LYS A 312 -1.38 -19.58 -6.90
N GLY A 313 -2.42 -19.88 -6.10
CA GLY A 313 -2.29 -20.62 -4.84
C GLY A 313 -1.45 -19.90 -3.78
N LEU A 314 -1.27 -18.58 -3.92
CA LEU A 314 -0.53 -17.74 -2.99
C LEU A 314 -1.48 -16.91 -2.12
N ILE A 315 -1.00 -16.49 -0.96
CA ILE A 315 -1.69 -15.61 0.00
C ILE A 315 -0.75 -14.45 0.32
N GLN A 316 -1.25 -13.46 1.06
CA GLN A 316 -0.48 -12.30 1.47
C GLN A 316 -0.04 -11.47 0.25
N LYS A 317 1.13 -10.86 0.42
CA LYS A 317 1.89 -10.01 -0.47
C LYS A 317 3.30 -10.61 -0.58
N ARG A 318 4.33 -9.79 -0.81
CA ARG A 318 5.76 -10.17 -1.00
C ARG A 318 6.07 -10.86 -2.32
N SER A 319 5.04 -11.15 -3.11
CA SER A 319 5.22 -11.66 -4.46
C SER A 319 5.39 -10.52 -5.46
N LEU A 320 6.11 -10.80 -6.54
CA LEU A 320 6.25 -9.92 -7.70
C LEU A 320 5.06 -10.02 -8.69
N TYR A 321 4.16 -11.00 -8.48
CA TYR A 321 2.95 -11.17 -9.28
C TYR A 321 1.95 -10.02 -9.13
N GLU A 322 1.04 -9.94 -10.09
CA GLU A 322 0.14 -8.82 -10.34
C GLU A 322 -0.60 -8.41 -9.09
N TRP A 323 -1.26 -9.34 -8.41
CA TRP A 323 -2.18 -8.98 -7.35
C TRP A 323 -1.52 -8.68 -6.00
N SER A 324 -0.25 -9.02 -5.84
CA SER A 324 0.58 -8.57 -4.72
C SER A 324 1.13 -7.16 -4.97
N ALA A 325 1.43 -6.83 -6.23
CA ALA A 325 2.03 -5.54 -6.58
C ALA A 325 1.04 -4.45 -7.01
N ARG A 326 -0.08 -4.81 -7.65
CA ARG A 326 -1.06 -3.88 -8.21
C ARG A 326 -1.99 -3.35 -7.13
N ILE A 327 -2.22 -2.05 -7.15
CA ILE A 327 -3.01 -1.30 -6.17
C ILE A 327 -4.06 -0.45 -6.88
N PRO A 328 -5.20 -0.13 -6.22
CA PRO A 328 -6.09 0.91 -6.70
C PRO A 328 -5.41 2.28 -6.58
N LEU A 329 -5.63 3.17 -7.55
CA LEU A 329 -5.26 4.58 -7.45
C LEU A 329 -6.30 5.46 -8.14
N ILE A 330 -6.92 6.34 -7.36
CA ILE A 330 -7.93 7.32 -7.82
C ILE A 330 -7.50 8.69 -7.34
N ILE A 331 -7.44 9.67 -8.24
CA ILE A 331 -7.10 11.07 -7.91
C ILE A 331 -8.23 11.98 -8.43
N ASP A 332 -8.94 12.59 -7.49
CA ASP A 332 -9.93 13.63 -7.75
C ASP A 332 -9.29 15.00 -7.49
N LEU A 333 -9.07 15.76 -8.57
CA LEU A 333 -8.53 17.11 -8.53
C LEU A 333 -9.66 18.09 -8.89
N PRO A 334 -10.03 19.05 -8.02
CA PRO A 334 -11.05 20.04 -8.35
C PRO A 334 -10.80 20.74 -9.69
N GLY A 335 -11.80 20.72 -10.57
CA GLY A 335 -11.74 21.31 -11.91
C GLY A 335 -11.11 20.42 -12.99
N ALA A 336 -10.54 19.26 -12.64
CA ALA A 336 -10.13 18.26 -13.62
C ALA A 336 -11.35 17.48 -14.14
N ALA A 337 -11.28 17.03 -15.40
CA ALA A 337 -12.28 16.13 -15.96
C ALA A 337 -12.05 14.70 -15.45
N PRO A 338 -13.12 13.91 -15.21
CA PRO A 338 -12.95 12.49 -14.94
C PRO A 338 -12.30 11.78 -16.13
N GLY A 339 -11.55 10.73 -15.86
CA GLY A 339 -10.81 10.02 -16.89
C GLY A 339 -10.21 8.71 -16.42
N ARG A 340 -9.69 7.95 -17.38
CA ARG A 340 -9.01 6.67 -17.12
C ARG A 340 -7.63 6.72 -17.74
N VAL A 341 -6.61 6.35 -16.97
CA VAL A 341 -5.22 6.28 -17.41
C VAL A 341 -4.75 4.84 -17.29
N ASP A 342 -4.51 4.20 -18.44
CA ASP A 342 -4.02 2.83 -18.51
C ASP A 342 -2.48 2.74 -18.59
N THR A 343 -1.76 3.86 -18.82
CA THR A 343 -0.30 3.88 -18.73
C THR A 343 0.14 3.46 -17.32
N PRO A 344 1.06 2.50 -17.17
CA PRO A 344 1.55 2.08 -15.85
C PRO A 344 2.15 3.24 -15.03
N VAL A 345 1.81 3.26 -13.75
CA VAL A 345 2.31 4.23 -12.75
C VAL A 345 2.71 3.52 -11.46
N SER A 346 3.46 4.21 -10.61
CA SER A 346 3.92 3.70 -9.30
C SER A 346 3.30 4.49 -8.16
N LEU A 347 3.11 3.86 -6.98
CA LEU A 347 2.85 4.60 -5.74
C LEU A 347 3.97 5.62 -5.43
N LEU A 348 5.18 5.36 -5.93
CA LEU A 348 6.35 6.23 -5.85
C LEU A 348 6.18 7.56 -6.62
N ASP A 349 5.19 7.64 -7.51
CA ASP A 349 4.83 8.87 -8.25
C ASP A 349 4.05 9.88 -7.38
N LEU A 350 3.42 9.43 -6.29
CA LEU A 350 2.62 10.31 -5.42
C LEU A 350 3.43 11.40 -4.71
N PRO A 351 4.62 11.13 -4.14
CA PRO A 351 5.51 12.17 -3.61
C PRO A 351 5.78 13.31 -4.58
N ALA A 352 6.18 12.98 -5.81
CA ALA A 352 6.44 13.97 -6.85
C ALA A 352 5.18 14.78 -7.18
N THR A 353 4.03 14.10 -7.26
CA THR A 353 2.72 14.71 -7.51
C THR A 353 2.33 15.69 -6.40
N LEU A 354 2.49 15.30 -5.13
CA LEU A 354 2.15 16.11 -3.96
C LEU A 354 3.08 17.31 -3.80
N ILE A 355 4.39 17.12 -4.05
CA ILE A 355 5.38 18.19 -3.99
C ILE A 355 5.11 19.22 -5.10
N GLU A 356 4.83 18.79 -6.34
CA GLU A 356 4.44 19.70 -7.42
C GLU A 356 3.13 20.44 -7.10
N LEU A 357 2.11 19.73 -6.58
CA LEU A 357 0.82 20.32 -6.20
C LEU A 357 0.98 21.44 -5.15
N SER A 358 1.97 21.30 -4.25
CA SER A 358 2.30 22.32 -3.25
C SER A 358 3.07 23.53 -3.79
N GLY A 359 3.56 23.45 -5.03
CA GLY A 359 4.44 24.44 -5.66
C GLY A 359 5.87 24.41 -5.12
N GLN A 360 6.28 23.33 -4.44
CA GLN A 360 7.66 23.12 -4.00
C GLN A 360 8.47 22.41 -5.08
N THR A 361 9.79 22.45 -4.92
CA THR A 361 10.73 21.69 -5.75
C THR A 361 11.53 20.77 -4.83
N PRO A 362 11.66 19.47 -5.17
CA PRO A 362 12.45 18.57 -4.34
C PRO A 362 13.93 18.98 -4.37
N VAL A 363 14.61 18.84 -3.23
CA VAL A 363 16.04 19.23 -3.08
C VAL A 363 16.98 18.34 -3.91
N ALA A 364 16.54 17.13 -4.21
CA ALA A 364 17.21 16.16 -5.07
C ALA A 364 16.18 15.50 -6.00
N PRO A 365 16.59 14.94 -7.14
CA PRO A 365 15.70 14.17 -7.99
C PRO A 365 15.01 13.05 -7.22
N LEU A 366 13.69 12.93 -7.39
CA LEU A 366 12.93 11.78 -6.91
C LEU A 366 13.04 10.66 -7.95
N GLU A 367 12.77 9.44 -7.52
CA GLU A 367 12.84 8.25 -8.39
C GLU A 367 11.48 7.94 -9.04
N GLY A 368 10.48 8.78 -8.77
CA GLY A 368 9.14 8.76 -9.35
C GLY A 368 8.84 10.07 -10.08
N ARG A 369 7.75 10.09 -10.82
CA ARG A 369 7.33 11.26 -11.62
C ARG A 369 5.99 11.79 -11.14
N SER A 370 5.72 13.07 -11.42
CA SER A 370 4.41 13.63 -11.10
C SER A 370 3.34 13.10 -12.05
N LEU A 371 2.17 12.79 -11.49
CA LEU A 371 0.96 12.41 -12.22
C LEU A 371 0.05 13.61 -12.49
N LEU A 372 0.42 14.82 -12.04
CA LEU A 372 -0.47 15.99 -12.10
C LEU A 372 -0.84 16.38 -13.53
N GLY A 373 0.09 16.22 -14.49
CA GLY A 373 -0.19 16.38 -15.92
C GLY A 373 -1.27 15.41 -16.41
N ALA A 374 -1.16 14.14 -16.04
CA ALA A 374 -2.12 13.09 -16.38
C ALA A 374 -3.52 13.39 -15.81
N VAL A 375 -3.57 13.82 -14.55
CA VAL A 375 -4.81 14.21 -13.88
C VAL A 375 -5.46 15.40 -14.61
N ARG A 376 -4.67 16.27 -15.23
CA ARG A 376 -5.14 17.39 -16.06
C ARG A 376 -5.41 17.03 -17.53
N GLY A 377 -5.37 15.74 -17.88
CA GLY A 377 -5.68 15.25 -19.22
C GLY A 377 -4.50 15.26 -20.20
N GLN A 378 -3.27 15.40 -19.73
CA GLN A 378 -2.07 15.22 -20.56
C GLN A 378 -1.70 13.74 -20.68
N GLU A 379 -1.11 13.36 -21.81
CA GLU A 379 -0.60 12.00 -21.97
C GLU A 379 0.62 11.76 -21.05
N LEU A 380 0.70 10.56 -20.48
CA LEU A 380 1.88 10.11 -19.73
C LEU A 380 2.79 9.28 -20.62
N ASP A 381 4.08 9.59 -20.59
CA ASP A 381 5.09 8.73 -21.20
C ASP A 381 5.03 7.31 -20.64
N THR A 382 5.36 6.31 -21.45
CA THR A 382 5.51 4.94 -20.95
C THR A 382 6.94 4.72 -20.48
N VAL A 383 7.11 4.61 -19.17
CA VAL A 383 8.41 4.36 -18.51
C VAL A 383 8.39 3.01 -17.78
N PRO A 384 9.55 2.40 -17.51
CA PRO A 384 9.61 1.22 -16.65
C PRO A 384 9.14 1.55 -15.23
N ILE A 385 8.20 0.77 -14.71
CA ILE A 385 7.78 0.81 -13.31
C ILE A 385 8.47 -0.34 -12.58
N VAL A 386 9.17 -0.03 -11.49
CA VAL A 386 9.94 -1.00 -10.71
C VAL A 386 9.26 -1.26 -9.36
N SER A 387 9.25 -2.52 -8.92
CA SER A 387 8.91 -2.90 -7.55
C SER A 387 10.03 -3.77 -6.98
N GLU A 388 10.51 -3.44 -5.79
CA GLU A 388 11.60 -4.07 -5.09
C GLU A 388 11.10 -4.97 -3.97
N TYR A 389 11.58 -6.21 -3.95
CA TYR A 389 11.42 -7.07 -2.81
C TYR A 389 12.71 -7.79 -2.53
N HIS A 390 13.40 -7.39 -1.47
CA HIS A 390 14.70 -7.96 -1.10
C HIS A 390 14.59 -8.85 0.13
N GLY A 391 13.36 -8.92 0.66
CA GLY A 391 13.16 -9.22 2.04
C GLY A 391 12.76 -10.65 2.37
N GLU A 392 11.83 -10.79 3.33
CA GLU A 392 11.44 -12.06 3.97
C GLU A 392 11.19 -13.22 3.01
N GLY A 393 11.82 -14.37 3.30
CA GLY A 393 11.71 -15.57 2.47
C GLY A 393 12.66 -15.62 1.27
N ILE A 394 13.15 -14.48 0.79
CA ILE A 394 13.93 -14.39 -0.45
C ILE A 394 15.40 -14.01 -0.18
N MET A 395 15.62 -13.02 0.70
CA MET A 395 16.94 -12.60 1.20
C MET A 395 17.98 -12.30 0.13
N ARG A 396 17.55 -11.73 -0.99
CA ARG A 396 18.41 -11.34 -2.12
C ARG A 396 17.72 -10.30 -3.00
N PRO A 397 18.47 -9.53 -3.80
CA PRO A 397 17.91 -8.53 -4.69
C PRO A 397 16.91 -9.17 -5.66
N SER A 398 15.65 -8.74 -5.59
CA SER A 398 14.58 -9.20 -6.47
C SER A 398 13.69 -8.03 -6.85
N PHE A 399 13.29 -8.01 -8.12
CA PHE A 399 12.66 -6.87 -8.76
C PHE A 399 11.58 -7.34 -9.71
N MET A 400 10.50 -6.58 -9.76
CA MET A 400 9.54 -6.60 -10.86
C MET A 400 9.74 -5.34 -11.71
N VAL A 401 9.80 -5.49 -13.03
CA VAL A 401 9.80 -4.37 -13.98
C VAL A 401 8.59 -4.49 -14.90
N ARG A 402 7.76 -3.46 -14.91
CA ARG A 402 6.57 -3.35 -15.77
C ARG A 402 6.80 -2.27 -16.83
N LEU A 403 6.65 -2.63 -18.10
CA LEU A 403 6.75 -1.70 -19.24
C LEU A 403 5.77 -2.06 -20.36
N GLY A 404 4.89 -1.14 -20.75
CA GLY A 404 3.93 -1.38 -21.85
C GLY A 404 2.94 -2.47 -21.49
N ASP A 405 3.03 -3.66 -22.07
CA ASP A 405 2.26 -4.88 -21.71
C ASP A 405 3.11 -5.94 -21.01
N TRP A 406 4.42 -5.75 -20.95
CA TRP A 406 5.37 -6.71 -20.44
C TRP A 406 5.64 -6.51 -18.96
N LYS A 407 5.82 -7.63 -18.25
CA LYS A 407 6.27 -7.67 -16.87
C LYS A 407 7.39 -8.69 -16.71
N TYR A 408 8.50 -8.26 -16.14
CA TYR A 408 9.72 -9.05 -15.96
C TYR A 408 10.02 -9.21 -14.47
N HIS A 409 10.31 -10.44 -14.04
CA HIS A 409 10.76 -10.73 -12.69
C HIS A 409 12.24 -11.09 -12.74
N TYR A 410 13.01 -10.39 -11.92
CA TYR A 410 14.41 -10.66 -11.66
C TYR A 410 14.55 -11.12 -10.21
N CYS A 411 15.30 -12.18 -10.00
CA CYS A 411 15.73 -12.60 -8.67
C CYS A 411 17.21 -12.97 -8.79
N HIS A 412 18.07 -12.29 -8.03
CA HIS A 412 19.51 -12.42 -8.17
C HIS A 412 19.94 -13.89 -8.03
N GLY A 413 20.65 -14.39 -9.04
CA GLY A 413 21.11 -15.78 -9.11
C GLY A 413 20.04 -16.82 -9.48
N SER A 414 18.83 -16.40 -9.88
CA SER A 414 17.76 -17.30 -10.36
C SER A 414 17.45 -17.02 -11.84
N ALA A 415 16.81 -17.98 -12.53
CA ALA A 415 16.28 -17.75 -13.87
C ALA A 415 15.18 -16.67 -13.85
N PRO A 416 15.15 -15.74 -14.83
CA PRO A 416 14.14 -14.71 -14.87
C PRO A 416 12.77 -15.24 -15.31
N GLN A 417 11.74 -14.41 -15.13
CA GLN A 417 10.41 -14.65 -15.66
C GLN A 417 9.95 -13.47 -16.50
N LEU A 418 9.27 -13.72 -17.63
CA LEU A 418 8.74 -12.68 -18.52
C LEU A 418 7.30 -13.02 -18.89
N TYR A 419 6.37 -12.09 -18.63
CA TYR A 419 4.94 -12.26 -18.90
C TYR A 419 4.40 -11.12 -19.76
N ASN A 420 3.43 -11.43 -20.62
CA ASN A 420 2.67 -10.43 -21.38
C ASN A 420 1.27 -10.31 -20.77
N LEU A 421 1.01 -9.25 -20.00
CA LEU A 421 -0.22 -9.13 -19.23
C LEU A 421 -1.47 -8.86 -20.08
N ALA A 422 -1.31 -8.35 -21.30
CA ALA A 422 -2.43 -8.16 -22.22
C ALA A 422 -2.97 -9.50 -22.75
N ARG A 423 -2.13 -10.55 -22.82
CA ARG A 423 -2.51 -11.89 -23.30
C ARG A 423 -2.61 -12.93 -22.19
N ASP A 424 -1.87 -12.74 -21.11
CA ASP A 424 -1.75 -13.66 -19.97
C ASP A 424 -1.83 -12.88 -18.65
N PRO A 425 -3.02 -12.35 -18.29
CA PRO A 425 -3.20 -11.56 -17.06
C PRO A 425 -2.98 -12.38 -15.78
N GLY A 426 -3.05 -13.71 -15.85
CA GLY A 426 -2.77 -14.63 -14.73
C GLY A 426 -1.30 -15.04 -14.59
N GLU A 427 -0.45 -14.62 -15.54
CA GLU A 427 1.00 -14.85 -15.52
C GLU A 427 1.36 -16.34 -15.44
N TRP A 428 0.69 -17.15 -16.26
CA TRP A 428 0.85 -18.60 -16.29
C TRP A 428 1.90 -19.07 -17.29
N HIS A 429 2.27 -18.24 -18.27
CA HIS A 429 3.14 -18.59 -19.37
C HIS A 429 4.41 -17.73 -19.31
N ASN A 430 5.44 -18.24 -18.63
CA ASN A 430 6.76 -17.61 -18.64
C ASN A 430 7.36 -17.71 -20.05
N ARG A 431 7.63 -16.54 -20.65
CA ARG A 431 8.20 -16.37 -22.00
C ARG A 431 9.69 -16.03 -22.00
N ALA A 432 10.35 -16.05 -20.84
CA ALA A 432 11.78 -15.72 -20.73
C ALA A 432 12.66 -16.72 -21.50
N GLY A 433 13.73 -16.22 -22.13
CA GLY A 433 14.66 -17.02 -22.94
C GLY A 433 14.17 -17.34 -24.35
N GLU A 434 12.98 -16.87 -24.75
CA GLU A 434 12.48 -17.09 -26.10
C GLU A 434 13.17 -16.18 -27.13
N PRO A 435 13.68 -16.72 -28.27
CA PRO A 435 14.51 -15.95 -29.20
C PRO A 435 13.84 -14.71 -29.79
N ASP A 436 12.51 -14.73 -29.99
CA ASP A 436 11.74 -13.61 -30.52
C ASP A 436 11.56 -12.46 -29.52
N LEU A 437 11.85 -12.70 -28.22
CA LEU A 437 11.71 -11.74 -27.15
C LEU A 437 13.04 -11.26 -26.56
N ALA A 438 14.18 -11.73 -27.10
CA ALA A 438 15.52 -11.44 -26.56
C ALA A 438 15.80 -9.93 -26.37
N GLU A 439 15.35 -9.08 -27.30
CA GLU A 439 15.53 -7.62 -27.18
C GLU A 439 14.66 -7.03 -26.06
N THR A 440 13.42 -7.50 -25.93
CA THR A 440 12.48 -7.05 -24.89
C THR A 440 12.98 -7.47 -23.52
N GLU A 441 13.38 -8.73 -23.37
CA GLU A 441 13.96 -9.26 -22.15
C GLU A 441 15.23 -8.49 -21.75
N ALA A 442 16.18 -8.32 -22.68
CA ALA A 442 17.41 -7.59 -22.41
C ALA A 442 17.16 -6.10 -22.07
N ARG A 443 16.12 -5.48 -22.63
CA ARG A 443 15.73 -4.11 -22.28
C ARG A 443 15.21 -4.02 -20.85
N LEU A 444 14.36 -4.96 -20.44
CA LEU A 444 13.80 -5.02 -19.09
C LEU A 444 14.86 -5.37 -18.05
N ASP A 445 15.73 -6.33 -18.36
CA ASP A 445 16.86 -6.71 -17.52
C ASP A 445 17.80 -5.53 -17.26
N ARG A 446 18.14 -4.76 -18.31
CA ARG A 446 19.01 -3.57 -18.18
C ARG A 446 18.45 -2.47 -17.29
N VAL A 447 17.14 -2.43 -17.02
CA VAL A 447 16.59 -1.48 -16.01
C VAL A 447 17.17 -1.78 -14.64
N ILE A 448 17.42 -3.06 -14.35
CA ILE A 448 17.96 -3.54 -13.07
C ILE A 448 19.49 -3.61 -13.13
N THR A 449 20.02 -4.25 -14.17
CA THR A 449 21.45 -4.59 -14.29
C THR A 449 22.29 -3.48 -14.92
N GLY A 450 21.67 -2.44 -15.48
CA GLY A 450 22.34 -1.34 -16.18
C GLY A 450 23.01 -0.29 -15.28
N GLY A 451 23.10 -0.52 -13.97
CA GLY A 451 23.80 0.34 -13.02
C GLY A 451 22.92 1.27 -12.18
N SER A 452 21.59 1.22 -12.34
CA SER A 452 20.65 1.95 -11.48
C SER A 452 20.58 1.38 -10.06
N PHE A 453 20.89 0.09 -9.89
CA PHE A 453 20.86 -0.60 -8.60
C PHE A 453 22.21 -1.29 -8.32
N ASP A 454 22.71 -1.13 -7.09
CA ASP A 454 23.89 -1.84 -6.60
C ASP A 454 23.44 -3.18 -5.99
N LEU A 455 23.34 -4.20 -6.84
CA LEU A 455 22.82 -5.52 -6.46
C LEU A 455 23.68 -6.19 -5.38
N GLU A 456 24.99 -6.02 -5.43
CA GLU A 456 25.92 -6.62 -4.46
C GLU A 456 25.83 -5.92 -3.09
N ARG A 457 25.64 -4.61 -3.07
CA ARG A 457 25.36 -3.88 -1.83
C ARG A 457 24.03 -4.29 -1.23
N ILE A 458 22.96 -4.37 -2.02
CA ILE A 458 21.65 -4.81 -1.53
C ILE A 458 21.76 -6.24 -0.96
N ALA A 459 22.38 -7.17 -1.71
CA ALA A 459 22.56 -8.55 -1.28
C ALA A 459 23.34 -8.67 0.02
N ARG A 460 24.32 -7.80 0.27
CA ARG A 460 25.08 -7.76 1.51
C ARG A 460 24.29 -7.14 2.67
N GLU A 461 23.68 -5.98 2.44
CA GLU A 461 23.01 -5.20 3.49
C GLU A 461 21.77 -5.89 4.08
N VAL A 462 21.04 -6.70 3.29
CA VAL A 462 19.89 -7.46 3.80
C VAL A 462 20.29 -8.44 4.91
N TRP A 463 21.53 -8.98 4.86
CA TRP A 463 22.05 -9.89 5.89
C TRP A 463 22.76 -9.16 7.02
N GLU A 464 23.60 -8.17 6.72
CA GLU A 464 24.42 -7.47 7.73
C GLU A 464 23.59 -6.76 8.81
N ARG A 465 22.38 -6.30 8.46
CA ARG A 465 21.47 -5.60 9.40
C ARG A 465 20.89 -6.49 10.48
N LEU A 466 20.75 -7.79 10.24
CA LEU A 466 20.08 -8.71 11.15
C LEU A 466 20.69 -8.77 12.56
N PRO A 467 22.00 -9.06 12.71
CA PRO A 467 22.64 -9.06 14.02
C PRO A 467 22.61 -7.67 14.68
N LEU A 468 22.65 -6.58 13.91
CA LEU A 468 22.54 -5.21 14.45
C LEU A 468 21.19 -4.98 15.13
N LYS A 469 20.09 -5.36 14.47
CA LYS A 469 18.74 -5.27 15.02
C LYS A 469 18.58 -6.10 16.30
N GLN A 470 19.16 -7.30 16.34
CA GLN A 470 19.13 -8.16 17.53
C GLN A 470 19.80 -7.50 18.74
N VAL A 471 20.96 -6.88 18.55
CA VAL A 471 21.67 -6.15 19.62
C VAL A 471 20.80 -5.00 20.14
N VAL A 472 20.20 -4.21 19.24
CA VAL A 472 19.37 -3.06 19.64
C VAL A 472 18.09 -3.53 20.34
N ASN A 473 17.38 -4.52 19.79
CA ASN A 473 16.17 -5.07 20.42
C ASN A 473 16.44 -5.62 21.83
N ALA A 474 17.56 -6.33 22.02
CA ALA A 474 17.95 -6.86 23.33
C ALA A 474 18.23 -5.73 24.34
N ALA A 475 18.85 -4.64 23.90
CA ALA A 475 19.06 -3.46 24.75
C ALA A 475 17.74 -2.75 25.07
N MET A 476 16.88 -2.53 24.08
CA MET A 476 15.56 -1.90 24.27
C MET A 476 14.70 -2.70 25.26
N GLN A 477 14.69 -4.03 25.14
CA GLN A 477 13.95 -4.91 26.05
C GLN A 477 14.46 -4.78 27.49
N ARG A 478 15.77 -4.75 27.72
CA ARG A 478 16.36 -4.58 29.06
C ARG A 478 16.09 -3.20 29.66
N ASN A 479 16.04 -2.18 28.82
CA ASN A 479 15.84 -0.79 29.24
C ASN A 479 14.35 -0.41 29.36
N GLY A 480 13.43 -1.23 28.83
CA GLY A 480 12.01 -0.85 28.70
C GLY A 480 11.78 0.30 27.72
N THR A 481 12.65 0.46 26.71
CA THR A 481 12.52 1.51 25.69
C THR A 481 11.42 1.16 24.69
N ALA A 482 10.52 2.11 24.44
CA ALA A 482 9.47 2.01 23.40
C ALA A 482 9.48 3.28 22.55
N TRP A 483 9.28 3.12 21.25
CA TRP A 483 9.22 4.24 20.29
C TRP A 483 7.80 4.52 19.79
N ASP A 484 6.81 3.79 20.30
CA ASP A 484 5.44 3.94 19.84
C ASP A 484 4.94 5.35 20.09
N TYR A 485 4.37 5.96 19.07
CA TYR A 485 3.88 7.32 19.14
C TYR A 485 2.77 7.45 20.17
N ARG A 486 2.88 8.48 21.00
CA ARG A 486 1.83 8.86 21.96
C ARG A 486 1.22 10.17 21.47
N PRO A 487 -0.04 10.16 20.99
CA PRO A 487 -0.73 11.39 20.62
C PRO A 487 -0.77 12.34 21.80
N ASP A 488 -0.54 13.64 21.53
CA ASP A 488 -0.56 14.67 22.56
C ASP A 488 -1.98 14.80 23.15
N PRO A 489 -2.17 14.52 24.45
CA PRO A 489 -3.45 14.67 25.10
C PRO A 489 -3.64 16.14 25.52
N ASP A 490 -3.87 17.06 24.56
CA ASP A 490 -4.13 18.47 24.89
C ASP A 490 -5.56 18.68 25.46
N SER A 491 -5.77 18.14 26.66
CA SER A 491 -7.03 18.26 27.42
C SER A 491 -7.36 19.70 27.82
N GLY A 492 -6.37 20.60 27.81
CA GLY A 492 -6.49 22.01 28.13
C GLY A 492 -7.13 22.84 27.01
N ARG A 493 -7.04 22.38 25.76
CA ARG A 493 -7.74 22.97 24.60
C ARG A 493 -8.94 22.16 24.12
N ALA A 494 -9.13 20.95 24.64
CA ALA A 494 -10.26 20.10 24.26
C ALA A 494 -11.60 20.64 24.79
N TYR A 495 -12.67 20.54 24.00
CA TYR A 495 -14.04 20.92 24.38
C TYR A 495 -14.18 22.38 24.88
N ILE A 496 -15.24 22.67 25.61
CA ILE A 496 -15.47 23.99 26.21
C ILE A 496 -14.52 24.17 27.40
N ARG A 497 -13.73 25.24 27.36
CA ARG A 497 -12.77 25.65 28.39
C ARG A 497 -12.95 27.14 28.68
N SER A 498 -12.70 27.53 29.92
CA SER A 498 -12.90 28.89 30.44
C SER A 498 -11.71 29.81 30.18
#